data_AF-A0A8I5ZS68-F1
#
_entry.id   AF-A0A8I5ZS68-F1
#
_cell.length_a   1.000
_cell.length_b   1.000
_cell.length_c   1.000
_cell.angle_alpha   90.00
_cell.angle_beta   90.00
_cell.angle_gamma   90.00
#
_symmetry.space_group_name_H-M   'P 1'
#
loop_
_entity.id
_entity.type
_entity.pdbx_description
1 polymer ?
#
loop_
_entity_poly.entity_id
_entity_poly.type
_entity_poly.pdbx_seq_one_letter_code
_entity_poly.pdbx_strand_id
1 'polypeptide(L)'
;MFHGIPATPGVGGECSLNWEEVKGPRLPLLQGLYDNMAELFAVVKTMQALEKAYIKDCVTPNEYTAACSRLLVQYKAAFRQVQGSEISSIDEFCRKFRLDCPLAMERIKEDRPITIKDDKGNLNRCIADVVSLFITVMDKLRLEIRAMDEIQPDLRELMETMHRMSHLPPDFEGRQTVSQWLQTLSGMSASDELDDSQVRQMLFDLESAYNAFNRFLHS
;
A
#
# COMPACT_ATOMS: atom_id res chain seq x y z
N MET A 1 -17.16 -93.62 16.63
CA MET A 1 -16.32 -93.34 17.82
C MET A 1 -15.10 -92.56 17.38
N PHE A 2 -14.57 -91.77 18.31
CA PHE A 2 -13.37 -90.94 18.29
C PHE A 2 -13.59 -89.44 18.05
N HIS A 3 -13.01 -88.74 19.02
CA HIS A 3 -13.27 -87.40 19.52
C HIS A 3 -12.49 -86.34 18.75
N GLY A 4 -12.90 -85.09 18.97
CA GLY A 4 -12.31 -83.89 18.38
C GLY A 4 -10.87 -83.60 18.83
N ILE A 5 -10.24 -82.73 18.04
CA ILE A 5 -9.00 -82.01 18.32
C ILE A 5 -9.36 -80.50 18.24
N PRO A 6 -8.82 -79.64 19.13
CA PRO A 6 -9.40 -78.35 19.45
C PRO A 6 -9.09 -77.27 18.41
N ALA A 7 -10.01 -76.31 18.30
CA ALA A 7 -9.84 -75.11 17.49
C ALA A 7 -8.71 -74.23 18.05
N THR A 8 -7.69 -73.96 17.24
CA THR A 8 -6.81 -72.81 17.42
C THR A 8 -7.60 -71.54 17.08
N PRO A 9 -7.66 -70.50 17.94
CA PRO A 9 -8.38 -69.29 17.62
C PRO A 9 -7.71 -68.58 16.45
N GLY A 10 -8.49 -68.34 15.41
CA GLY A 10 -8.09 -67.57 14.24
C GLY A 10 -7.77 -66.13 14.61
N VAL A 11 -6.84 -65.58 13.83
CA VAL A 11 -6.53 -64.15 13.73
C VAL A 11 -7.82 -63.36 13.54
N GLY A 12 -8.17 -62.55 14.54
CA GLY A 12 -9.30 -61.62 14.53
C GLY A 12 -8.90 -60.36 15.28
N GLY A 13 -7.90 -59.64 14.76
CA GLY A 13 -7.64 -58.29 15.22
C GLY A 13 -8.79 -57.39 14.75
N GLU A 14 -9.79 -57.19 15.61
CA GLU A 14 -10.75 -56.10 15.43
C GLU A 14 -9.97 -54.79 15.40
N CYS A 15 -9.89 -54.17 14.22
CA CYS A 15 -9.45 -52.79 14.10
C CYS A 15 -10.59 -51.91 14.64
N SER A 16 -10.61 -51.70 15.95
CA SER A 16 -11.48 -50.71 16.59
C SER A 16 -11.05 -49.33 16.16
N LEU A 17 -11.59 -48.86 15.04
CA LEU A 17 -11.46 -47.48 14.59
C LEU A 17 -12.23 -46.59 15.58
N ASN A 18 -11.47 -45.95 16.47
CA ASN A 18 -12.03 -45.05 17.47
C ASN A 18 -12.39 -43.72 16.78
N TRP A 19 -13.63 -43.59 16.31
CA TRP A 19 -14.15 -42.36 15.71
C TRP A 19 -14.66 -41.40 16.80
N GLU A 20 -13.74 -40.80 17.55
CA GLU A 20 -14.12 -39.69 18.43
C GLU A 20 -14.24 -38.40 17.64
N GLU A 21 -15.37 -37.71 17.78
CA GLU A 21 -15.58 -36.38 17.22
C GLU A 21 -14.59 -35.39 17.88
N VAL A 22 -13.59 -34.96 17.11
CA VAL A 22 -12.61 -33.97 17.59
C VAL A 22 -13.30 -32.62 17.68
N LYS A 23 -13.71 -32.24 18.89
CA LYS A 23 -14.24 -30.91 19.18
C LYS A 23 -13.12 -29.87 19.11
N GLY A 24 -13.43 -28.72 18.52
CA GLY A 24 -12.53 -27.58 18.43
C GLY A 24 -12.01 -27.07 19.79
N PRO A 25 -11.10 -26.07 19.78
CA PRO A 25 -10.46 -25.59 20.99
C PRO A 25 -11.51 -25.11 22.01
N ARG A 26 -11.39 -25.60 23.26
CA ARG A 26 -12.34 -25.29 24.33
C ARG A 26 -12.02 -23.98 25.07
N LEU A 27 -10.85 -23.38 24.83
CA LEU A 27 -10.46 -22.11 25.44
C LEU A 27 -10.99 -20.93 24.60
N PRO A 28 -11.67 -19.94 25.22
CA PRO A 28 -12.21 -18.76 24.52
C PRO A 28 -11.16 -17.97 23.72
N LEU A 29 -9.93 -17.87 24.23
CA LEU A 29 -8.84 -17.15 23.56
C LEU A 29 -8.37 -17.85 22.27
N LEU A 30 -8.29 -19.18 22.30
CA LEU A 30 -7.95 -19.97 21.11
C LEU A 30 -9.08 -19.88 20.08
N GLN A 31 -10.34 -19.93 20.53
CA GLN A 31 -11.50 -19.80 19.65
C GLN A 31 -11.52 -18.44 18.92
N GLY A 32 -11.31 -17.34 19.64
CA GLY A 32 -11.24 -16.01 19.01
C GLY A 32 -10.09 -15.86 18.00
N LEU A 33 -8.95 -16.54 18.21
CA LEU A 33 -7.87 -16.58 17.23
C LEU A 33 -8.30 -17.30 15.95
N TYR A 34 -8.97 -18.44 16.06
CA TYR A 34 -9.49 -19.17 14.89
C TYR A 34 -10.58 -18.39 14.16
N ASP A 35 -11.41 -17.63 14.88
CA ASP A 35 -12.41 -16.74 14.27
C ASP A 35 -11.73 -15.65 13.43
N ASN A 36 -10.67 -15.02 13.96
CA ASN A 36 -9.88 -14.04 13.21
C ASN A 36 -9.20 -14.65 11.97
N MET A 37 -8.65 -15.87 12.11
CA MET A 37 -8.07 -16.61 10.98
C MET A 37 -9.11 -16.97 9.93
N ALA A 38 -10.32 -17.37 10.35
CA ALA A 38 -11.43 -17.68 9.46
C ALA A 38 -11.88 -16.42 8.68
N GLU A 39 -11.94 -15.27 9.34
CA GLU A 39 -12.27 -14.00 8.69
C GLU A 39 -11.21 -13.62 7.64
N LEU A 40 -9.92 -13.70 7.98
CA LEU A 40 -8.84 -13.45 7.03
C LEU A 40 -8.93 -14.40 5.81
N PHE A 41 -9.17 -15.70 6.06
CA PHE A 41 -9.36 -16.69 5.00
C PHE A 41 -10.54 -16.31 4.08
N ALA A 42 -11.67 -15.93 4.66
CA ALA A 42 -12.88 -15.54 3.94
C ALA A 42 -12.65 -14.29 3.07
N VAL A 43 -12.00 -13.27 3.60
CA VAL A 43 -11.68 -12.04 2.86
C VAL A 43 -10.80 -12.35 1.64
N VAL A 44 -9.73 -13.13 1.81
CA VAL A 44 -8.82 -13.46 0.70
C VAL A 44 -9.53 -14.31 -0.36
N LYS A 45 -10.37 -15.28 0.02
CA LYS A 45 -11.18 -16.06 -0.93
C LYS A 45 -12.20 -15.20 -1.67
N THR A 46 -12.80 -14.23 -0.98
CA THR A 46 -13.76 -13.30 -1.58
C THR A 46 -13.08 -12.41 -2.60
N MET A 47 -11.89 -11.90 -2.28
CA MET A 47 -11.07 -11.13 -3.24
C MET A 47 -10.71 -11.97 -4.47
N GLN A 48 -10.30 -13.22 -4.28
CA GLN A 48 -10.02 -14.14 -5.40
C GLN A 48 -11.25 -14.36 -6.29
N ALA A 49 -12.44 -14.46 -5.70
CA ALA A 49 -13.68 -14.61 -6.44
C ALA A 49 -14.04 -13.32 -7.21
N LEU A 50 -13.86 -12.15 -6.60
CA LEU A 50 -14.07 -10.85 -7.25
C LEU A 50 -13.17 -10.66 -8.46
N GLU A 51 -11.87 -10.97 -8.33
CA GLU A 51 -10.91 -10.92 -9.44
C GLU A 51 -11.36 -11.81 -10.61
N LYS A 52 -11.78 -13.06 -10.32
CA LYS A 52 -12.30 -13.97 -11.35
C LYS A 52 -13.58 -13.45 -12.00
N ALA A 53 -14.47 -12.82 -11.24
CA ALA A 53 -15.71 -12.26 -11.76
C ALA A 53 -15.44 -11.09 -12.71
N TYR A 54 -14.47 -10.23 -12.37
CA TYR A 54 -14.04 -9.11 -13.22
C TYR A 54 -13.37 -9.59 -14.52
N ILE A 55 -12.47 -10.58 -14.45
CA ILE A 55 -11.85 -11.20 -15.64
C ILE A 55 -12.90 -11.80 -16.59
N LYS A 56 -14.01 -12.32 -16.03
CA LYS A 56 -15.13 -12.89 -16.78
C LYS A 56 -16.16 -11.84 -17.23
N ASP A 57 -15.87 -10.56 -17.06
CA ASP A 57 -16.75 -9.44 -17.41
C ASP A 57 -18.14 -9.53 -16.77
N CYS A 58 -18.22 -10.12 -15.56
CA CYS A 58 -19.47 -10.30 -14.82
C CYS A 58 -19.79 -9.12 -13.89
N VAL A 59 -18.87 -8.15 -13.76
CA VAL A 59 -18.97 -7.01 -12.83
C VAL A 59 -18.41 -5.78 -13.56
N THR A 60 -19.10 -4.64 -13.45
CA THR A 60 -18.64 -3.41 -14.11
C THR A 60 -17.35 -2.88 -13.47
N PRO A 61 -16.52 -2.09 -14.19
CA PRO A 61 -15.29 -1.52 -13.63
C PRO A 61 -15.51 -0.69 -12.36
N ASN A 62 -16.60 0.07 -12.28
CA ASN A 62 -16.91 0.91 -11.12
C ASN A 62 -17.26 0.08 -9.88
N GLU A 63 -18.12 -0.93 -10.05
CA GLU A 63 -18.51 -1.84 -8.96
C GLU A 63 -17.32 -2.66 -8.47
N TYR A 64 -16.52 -3.18 -9.40
CA TYR A 64 -15.28 -3.89 -9.09
C TYR A 64 -14.33 -3.01 -8.27
N THR A 65 -14.07 -1.78 -8.73
CA THR A 65 -13.13 -0.86 -8.07
C THR A 65 -13.58 -0.58 -6.63
N ALA A 66 -14.86 -0.27 -6.42
CA ALA A 66 -15.41 -0.01 -5.10
C ALA A 66 -15.36 -1.26 -4.19
N ALA A 67 -15.69 -2.44 -4.72
CA ALA A 67 -15.65 -3.69 -3.96
C ALA A 67 -14.22 -4.10 -3.59
N CYS A 68 -13.28 -4.03 -4.54
CA CYS A 68 -11.88 -4.39 -4.35
C CYS A 68 -11.20 -3.47 -3.32
N SER A 69 -11.41 -2.14 -3.42
CA SER A 69 -10.90 -1.18 -2.44
C SER A 69 -11.40 -1.47 -1.02
N ARG A 70 -12.68 -1.83 -0.85
CA ARG A 70 -13.21 -2.22 0.48
C ARG A 70 -12.59 -3.52 0.98
N LEU A 71 -12.45 -4.53 0.12
CA LEU A 71 -11.83 -5.81 0.48
C LEU A 71 -10.35 -5.66 0.86
N LEU A 72 -9.61 -4.77 0.23
CA LEU A 72 -8.21 -4.46 0.59
C LEU A 72 -8.10 -3.84 1.98
N VAL A 73 -9.03 -2.92 2.33
CA VAL A 73 -9.10 -2.34 3.68
C VAL A 73 -9.47 -3.41 4.73
N GLN A 74 -10.47 -4.25 4.43
CA GLN A 74 -10.88 -5.36 5.29
C GLN A 74 -9.75 -6.37 5.48
N TYR A 75 -9.04 -6.71 4.40
CA TYR A 75 -7.86 -7.59 4.44
C TYR A 75 -6.80 -7.04 5.40
N LYS A 76 -6.45 -5.75 5.29
CA LYS A 76 -5.47 -5.12 6.19
C LYS A 76 -5.90 -5.21 7.66
N ALA A 77 -7.18 -4.99 7.95
CA ALA A 77 -7.71 -5.11 9.31
C ALA A 77 -7.73 -6.56 9.82
N ALA A 78 -8.13 -7.52 8.98
CA ALA A 78 -8.16 -8.93 9.32
C ALA A 78 -6.74 -9.49 9.53
N PHE A 79 -5.80 -9.14 8.64
CA PHE A 79 -4.42 -9.60 8.74
C PHE A 79 -3.74 -9.09 10.01
N ARG A 80 -3.97 -7.84 10.41
CA ARG A 80 -3.45 -7.29 11.68
C ARG A 80 -3.94 -8.04 12.91
N GLN A 81 -5.13 -8.63 12.87
CA GLN A 81 -5.68 -9.43 13.99
C GLN A 81 -5.10 -10.84 14.06
N VAL A 82 -4.56 -11.35 12.95
CA VAL A 82 -3.95 -12.68 12.85
C VAL A 82 -2.43 -12.62 12.97
N GLN A 83 -1.83 -11.47 12.67
CA GLN A 83 -0.38 -11.27 12.69
C GLN A 83 0.18 -11.51 14.10
N GLY A 84 1.17 -12.41 14.20
CA GLY A 84 1.75 -12.82 15.47
C GLY A 84 2.97 -13.70 15.27
N SER A 85 3.39 -14.41 16.32
CA SER A 85 4.57 -15.29 16.26
C SER A 85 4.43 -16.47 15.29
N GLU A 86 3.20 -16.95 15.05
CA GLU A 86 2.93 -18.09 14.15
C GLU A 86 2.62 -17.70 12.71
N ILE A 87 2.23 -16.45 12.46
CA ILE A 87 1.86 -15.94 11.13
C ILE A 87 2.48 -14.56 10.98
N SER A 88 3.61 -14.51 10.30
CA SER A 88 4.38 -13.27 10.08
C SER A 88 3.95 -12.55 8.79
N SER A 89 3.53 -13.32 7.79
CA SER A 89 3.19 -12.86 6.44
C SER A 89 1.95 -13.56 5.90
N ILE A 90 1.32 -12.94 4.91
CA ILE A 90 0.18 -13.53 4.21
C ILE A 90 0.57 -14.77 3.41
N ASP A 91 1.79 -14.83 2.88
CA ASP A 91 2.31 -16.02 2.17
C ASP A 91 2.42 -17.24 3.09
N GLU A 92 2.86 -17.02 4.34
CA GLU A 92 2.91 -18.05 5.37
C GLU A 92 1.50 -18.56 5.72
N PHE A 93 0.55 -17.64 5.90
CA PHE A 93 -0.85 -17.98 6.12
C PHE A 93 -1.43 -18.82 4.98
N CYS A 94 -1.24 -18.39 3.72
CA CYS A 94 -1.69 -19.12 2.55
C CYS A 94 -1.07 -20.51 2.45
N ARG A 95 0.22 -20.66 2.81
CA ARG A 95 0.88 -21.97 2.84
C ARG A 95 0.33 -22.87 3.95
N LYS A 96 0.15 -22.34 5.16
CA LYS A 96 -0.37 -23.08 6.34
C LYS A 96 -1.77 -23.62 6.09
N PHE A 97 -2.65 -22.81 5.50
CA PHE A 97 -4.05 -23.16 5.24
C PHE A 97 -4.32 -23.64 3.80
N ARG A 98 -3.27 -23.86 3.00
CA ARG A 98 -3.36 -24.31 1.59
C ARG A 98 -4.30 -23.44 0.74
N LEU A 99 -4.18 -22.13 0.90
CA LEU A 99 -4.99 -21.13 0.22
C LEU A 99 -4.42 -20.81 -1.16
N ASP A 100 -4.95 -21.46 -2.19
CA ASP A 100 -4.59 -21.16 -3.58
C ASP A 100 -5.44 -19.98 -4.13
N CYS A 101 -4.90 -18.76 -4.03
CA CYS A 101 -5.54 -17.51 -4.44
C CYS A 101 -4.57 -16.54 -5.16
N PRO A 102 -3.96 -16.93 -6.29
CA PRO A 102 -2.90 -16.14 -6.93
C PRO A 102 -3.34 -14.74 -7.37
N LEU A 103 -4.60 -14.54 -7.75
CA LEU A 103 -5.10 -13.23 -8.18
C LEU A 103 -5.26 -12.28 -6.99
N ALA A 104 -5.80 -12.79 -5.88
CA ALA A 104 -5.90 -12.04 -4.63
C ALA A 104 -4.51 -11.65 -4.10
N MET A 105 -3.53 -12.55 -4.20
CA MET A 105 -2.16 -12.27 -3.77
C MET A 105 -1.54 -11.12 -4.57
N GLU A 106 -1.71 -11.09 -5.89
CA GLU A 106 -1.23 -9.97 -6.72
C GLU A 106 -1.92 -8.64 -6.34
N ARG A 107 -3.23 -8.65 -6.07
CA ARG A 107 -3.93 -7.44 -5.61
C ARG A 107 -3.50 -6.96 -4.23
N ILE A 108 -3.31 -7.88 -3.30
CA ILE A 108 -2.79 -7.59 -1.96
C ILE A 108 -1.38 -6.99 -2.05
N LYS A 109 -0.53 -7.55 -2.92
CA LYS A 109 0.85 -7.09 -3.12
C LYS A 109 0.90 -5.68 -3.72
N GLU A 110 -0.02 -5.36 -4.64
CA GLU A 110 -0.12 -4.02 -5.22
C GLU A 110 -0.90 -3.02 -4.35
N ASP A 111 -1.67 -3.51 -3.38
CA ASP A 111 -2.57 -2.74 -2.50
C ASP A 111 -3.55 -1.80 -3.23
N ARG A 112 -3.99 -2.21 -4.43
CA ARG A 112 -4.98 -1.47 -5.23
C ARG A 112 -5.72 -2.35 -6.25
N PRO A 113 -6.95 -1.95 -6.66
CA PRO A 113 -7.67 -2.58 -7.75
C PRO A 113 -6.93 -2.47 -9.09
N ILE A 114 -7.08 -3.46 -9.98
CA ILE A 114 -6.39 -3.49 -11.29
C ILE A 114 -6.80 -2.32 -12.21
N THR A 115 -7.98 -1.75 -11.99
CA THR A 115 -8.51 -0.58 -12.71
C THR A 115 -7.78 0.72 -12.36
N ILE A 116 -7.15 0.77 -11.19
CA ILE A 116 -6.36 1.92 -10.75
C ILE A 116 -4.92 1.70 -11.22
N LYS A 117 -4.52 2.44 -12.25
CA LYS A 117 -3.16 2.39 -12.77
C LYS A 117 -2.17 2.88 -11.71
N ASP A 118 -1.00 2.24 -11.71
CA ASP A 118 0.14 2.69 -10.92
C ASP A 118 0.59 4.08 -11.35
N ASP A 119 0.79 4.98 -10.39
CA ASP A 119 1.56 6.18 -10.62
C ASP A 119 3.05 5.87 -10.81
N LYS A 120 3.56 4.63 -10.74
CA LYS A 120 5.01 4.36 -10.91
C LYS A 120 5.63 4.87 -12.23
N GLY A 121 4.89 4.86 -13.34
CA GLY A 121 5.33 5.53 -14.58
C GLY A 121 5.33 7.07 -14.45
N ASN A 122 4.43 7.57 -13.62
CA ASN A 122 4.33 8.96 -13.20
C ASN A 122 5.36 9.32 -12.10
N LEU A 123 5.85 8.37 -11.30
CA LEU A 123 6.72 8.63 -10.15
C LEU A 123 8.11 9.01 -10.61
N ASN A 124 8.73 8.20 -11.48
CA ASN A 124 10.04 8.53 -12.04
C ASN A 124 10.01 9.86 -12.80
N ARG A 125 8.89 10.11 -13.50
CA ARG A 125 8.63 11.38 -14.17
C ARG A 125 8.49 12.53 -13.17
N CYS A 126 7.65 12.39 -12.16
CA CYS A 126 7.45 13.39 -11.10
C CYS A 126 8.74 13.65 -10.33
N ILE A 127 9.58 12.64 -10.07
CA ILE A 127 10.90 12.82 -9.45
C ILE A 127 11.78 13.68 -10.36
N ALA A 128 11.88 13.34 -11.65
CA ALA A 128 12.67 14.12 -12.60
C ALA A 128 12.14 15.56 -12.71
N ASP A 129 10.83 15.74 -12.81
CA ASP A 129 10.16 17.03 -12.91
C ASP A 129 10.43 17.86 -11.63
N VAL A 130 10.23 17.31 -10.42
CA VAL A 130 10.52 17.99 -9.14
C VAL A 130 11.99 18.41 -9.04
N VAL A 131 12.94 17.51 -9.33
CA VAL A 131 14.38 17.83 -9.31
C VAL A 131 14.69 18.95 -10.30
N SER A 132 14.16 18.85 -11.53
CA SER A 132 14.39 19.86 -12.57
C SER A 132 13.80 21.22 -12.21
N LEU A 133 12.62 21.26 -11.60
CA LEU A 133 11.93 22.49 -11.20
C LEU A 133 12.63 23.16 -10.01
N PHE A 134 13.10 22.40 -9.02
CA PHE A 134 13.94 22.96 -7.95
C PHE A 134 15.19 23.64 -8.52
N ILE A 135 15.91 22.96 -9.41
CA ILE A 135 17.11 23.52 -10.05
C ILE A 135 16.74 24.76 -10.88
N THR A 136 15.69 24.68 -11.68
CA THR A 136 15.24 25.79 -12.54
C THR A 136 14.89 27.03 -11.74
N VAL A 137 14.10 26.92 -10.66
CA VAL A 137 13.74 28.06 -9.83
C VAL A 137 14.98 28.64 -9.12
N MET A 138 15.85 27.80 -8.57
CA MET A 138 17.09 28.25 -7.94
C MET A 138 18.01 28.96 -8.94
N ASP A 139 18.13 28.45 -10.17
CA ASP A 139 19.00 29.03 -11.20
C ASP A 139 18.42 30.35 -11.72
N LYS A 140 17.10 30.48 -11.87
CA LYS A 140 16.45 31.77 -12.16
C LYS A 140 16.83 32.83 -11.11
N LEU A 141 16.72 32.49 -9.83
CA LEU A 141 17.08 33.38 -8.73
C LEU A 141 18.58 33.76 -8.75
N ARG A 142 19.47 32.81 -9.07
CA ARG A 142 20.92 33.07 -9.21
C ARG A 142 21.27 33.94 -10.43
N LEU A 143 20.46 33.89 -11.48
CA LEU A 143 20.56 34.73 -12.66
C LEU A 143 19.89 36.10 -12.49
N GLU A 144 19.51 36.45 -11.25
CA GLU A 144 18.85 37.71 -10.91
C GLU A 144 17.47 37.91 -11.57
N ILE A 145 16.81 36.81 -11.98
CA ILE A 145 15.39 36.85 -12.37
C ILE A 145 14.56 36.95 -11.09
N ARG A 146 13.82 38.05 -10.94
CA ARG A 146 13.18 38.43 -9.67
C ARG A 146 11.70 38.76 -9.79
N ALA A 147 11.20 38.98 -11.01
CA ALA A 147 9.81 39.32 -11.25
C ALA A 147 8.88 38.16 -10.84
N MET A 148 7.77 38.52 -10.19
CA MET A 148 6.78 37.56 -9.70
C MET A 148 6.27 36.63 -10.80
N ASP A 149 5.94 37.17 -11.97
CA ASP A 149 5.42 36.41 -13.11
C ASP A 149 6.45 35.49 -13.78
N GLU A 150 7.74 35.71 -13.55
CA GLU A 150 8.82 34.85 -14.04
C GLU A 150 9.17 33.70 -13.09
N ILE A 151 8.96 33.88 -11.77
CA ILE A 151 9.30 32.89 -10.74
C ILE A 151 8.10 32.03 -10.33
N GLN A 152 6.93 32.67 -10.17
CA GLN A 152 5.75 32.02 -9.60
C GLN A 152 5.22 30.83 -10.41
N PRO A 153 5.21 30.84 -11.76
CA PRO A 153 4.70 29.71 -12.54
C PRO A 153 5.48 28.41 -12.29
N ASP A 154 6.81 28.47 -12.26
CA ASP A 154 7.64 27.28 -12.03
C ASP A 154 7.52 26.79 -10.59
N LEU A 155 7.44 27.71 -9.62
CA LEU A 155 7.22 27.36 -8.22
C LEU A 155 5.84 26.70 -8.01
N ARG A 156 4.83 27.13 -8.78
CA ARG A 156 3.49 26.53 -8.78
C ARG A 156 3.52 25.13 -9.36
N GLU A 157 4.16 24.95 -10.51
CA GLU A 157 4.30 23.61 -11.11
C GLU A 157 5.10 22.67 -10.19
N LEU A 158 6.11 23.17 -9.49
CA LEU A 158 6.85 22.41 -8.48
C LEU A 158 5.90 21.91 -7.37
N MET A 159 5.05 22.79 -6.84
CA MET A 159 4.08 22.42 -5.80
C MET A 159 3.04 21.41 -6.31
N GLU A 160 2.48 21.61 -7.50
CA GLU A 160 1.51 20.68 -8.11
C GLU A 160 2.16 19.32 -8.38
N THR A 161 3.39 19.29 -8.87
CA THR A 161 4.13 18.04 -9.11
C THR A 161 4.38 17.30 -7.80
N MET A 162 4.74 18.00 -6.73
CA MET A 162 4.87 17.41 -5.40
C MET A 162 3.54 16.85 -4.88
N HIS A 163 2.40 17.49 -5.13
CA HIS A 163 1.08 16.97 -4.73
C HIS A 163 0.69 15.70 -5.50
N ARG A 164 1.04 15.61 -6.79
CA ARG A 164 0.82 14.40 -7.61
C ARG A 164 1.66 13.20 -7.14
N MET A 165 2.73 13.44 -6.37
CA MET A 165 3.58 12.37 -5.85
C MET A 165 2.95 11.72 -4.61
N SER A 166 2.17 10.65 -4.83
CA SER A 166 1.47 9.88 -3.79
C SER A 166 2.39 9.23 -2.74
N HIS A 167 3.65 8.97 -3.10
CA HIS A 167 4.66 8.42 -2.19
C HIS A 167 5.28 9.47 -1.24
N LEU A 168 5.11 10.75 -1.53
CA LEU A 168 5.67 11.82 -0.71
C LEU A 168 4.81 12.01 0.56
N PRO A 169 5.39 11.96 1.77
CA PRO A 169 4.65 12.10 3.01
C PRO A 169 3.76 13.36 3.03
N PRO A 170 2.55 13.30 3.61
CA PRO A 170 1.65 14.45 3.67
C PRO A 170 2.27 15.64 4.43
N ASP A 171 3.15 15.36 5.39
CA ASP A 171 3.89 16.28 6.26
C ASP A 171 5.31 16.57 5.76
N PHE A 172 5.62 16.31 4.49
CA PHE A 172 6.93 16.60 3.92
C PHE A 172 7.27 18.10 4.02
N GLU A 173 8.33 18.42 4.77
CA GLU A 173 8.80 19.79 5.07
C GLU A 173 8.92 20.66 3.81
N GLY A 174 9.47 20.12 2.71
CA GLY A 174 9.68 20.89 1.49
C GLY A 174 8.38 21.40 0.84
N ARG A 175 7.23 20.72 1.05
CA ARG A 175 5.91 21.25 0.61
C ARG A 175 5.54 22.51 1.37
N GLN A 176 5.79 22.54 2.67
CA GLN A 176 5.47 23.70 3.50
C GLN A 176 6.30 24.91 3.06
N THR A 177 7.59 24.71 2.80
CA THR A 177 8.50 25.76 2.32
C THR A 177 8.06 26.33 0.98
N VAL A 178 7.80 25.49 -0.02
CA VAL A 178 7.35 25.93 -1.35
C VAL A 178 5.99 26.64 -1.26
N SER A 179 5.08 26.15 -0.42
CA SER A 179 3.77 26.78 -0.19
C SER A 179 3.88 28.18 0.41
N GLN A 180 4.81 28.42 1.34
CA GLN A 180 5.02 29.74 1.93
C GLN A 180 5.48 30.75 0.88
N TRP A 181 6.44 30.38 0.03
CA TRP A 181 6.91 31.24 -1.05
C TRP A 181 5.84 31.50 -2.11
N LEU A 182 5.02 30.50 -2.45
CA LEU A 182 3.86 30.69 -3.32
C LEU A 182 2.85 31.67 -2.73
N GLN A 183 2.61 31.62 -1.43
CA GLN A 183 1.71 32.55 -0.75
C GLN A 183 2.26 33.98 -0.80
N THR A 184 3.56 34.17 -0.56
CA THR A 184 4.24 35.46 -0.69
C THR A 184 4.10 36.03 -2.10
N LEU A 185 4.45 35.24 -3.12
CA LEU A 185 4.38 35.67 -4.53
C LEU A 185 2.94 35.93 -4.98
N SER A 186 1.96 35.17 -4.49
CA SER A 186 0.55 35.37 -4.85
C SER A 186 -0.04 36.68 -4.30
N GLY A 187 0.62 37.32 -3.33
CA GLY A 187 0.26 38.64 -2.81
C GLY A 187 0.85 39.81 -3.62
N MET A 188 1.71 39.53 -4.59
CA MET A 188 2.43 40.51 -5.40
C MET A 188 1.75 40.71 -6.77
N SER A 189 1.94 41.86 -7.39
CA SER A 189 1.59 42.11 -8.78
C SER A 189 2.57 41.38 -9.70
N ALA A 190 2.16 41.09 -10.95
CA ALA A 190 3.01 40.39 -11.92
C ALA A 190 4.39 41.06 -12.11
N SER A 191 4.43 42.39 -12.13
CA SER A 191 5.64 43.19 -12.31
C SER A 191 6.45 43.44 -11.02
N ASP A 192 5.95 43.01 -9.87
CA ASP A 192 6.67 43.23 -8.61
C ASP A 192 7.86 42.27 -8.54
N GLU A 193 8.97 42.75 -8.00
CA GLU A 193 10.23 42.00 -7.91
C GLU A 193 10.58 41.65 -6.46
N LEU A 194 11.23 40.50 -6.28
CA LEU A 194 11.84 40.13 -5.01
C LEU A 194 13.11 40.96 -4.73
N ASP A 195 13.25 41.44 -3.50
CA ASP A 195 14.44 42.14 -3.05
C ASP A 195 15.63 41.17 -2.78
N ASP A 196 16.85 41.72 -2.62
CA ASP A 196 18.07 40.93 -2.39
C ASP A 196 17.98 40.01 -1.16
N SER A 197 17.28 40.45 -0.11
CA SER A 197 17.11 39.67 1.11
C SER A 197 16.14 38.52 0.88
N GLN A 198 15.03 38.78 0.19
CA GLN A 198 14.04 37.77 -0.19
C GLN A 198 14.65 36.72 -1.11
N VAL A 199 15.42 37.13 -2.12
CA VAL A 199 16.12 36.20 -3.03
C VAL A 199 17.07 35.28 -2.27
N ARG A 200 17.88 35.83 -1.36
CA ARG A 200 18.80 35.01 -0.54
C ARG A 200 18.07 34.03 0.37
N GLN A 201 16.99 34.47 1.01
CA GLN A 201 16.20 33.60 1.88
C GLN A 201 15.50 32.51 1.06
N MET A 202 14.93 32.85 -0.10
CA MET A 202 14.26 31.90 -0.98
C MET A 202 15.23 30.84 -1.51
N LEU A 203 16.45 31.22 -1.89
CA LEU A 203 17.48 30.28 -2.29
C LEU A 203 17.85 29.30 -1.17
N PHE A 204 18.07 29.80 0.05
CA PHE A 204 18.38 28.96 1.21
C PHE A 204 17.25 27.96 1.51
N ASP A 205 16.01 28.45 1.52
CA ASP A 205 14.82 27.67 1.79
C ASP A 205 14.59 26.57 0.74
N LEU A 206 14.73 26.91 -0.55
CA LEU A 206 14.61 25.95 -1.65
C LEU A 206 15.74 24.92 -1.66
N GLU A 207 16.96 25.31 -1.32
CA GLU A 207 18.08 24.38 -1.18
C GLU A 207 17.86 23.41 -0.01
N SER A 208 17.33 23.89 1.13
CA SER A 208 16.94 23.03 2.25
C SER A 208 15.84 22.03 1.85
N ALA A 209 14.79 22.50 1.18
CA ALA A 209 13.69 21.68 0.70
C ALA A 209 14.15 20.64 -0.34
N TYR A 210 15.01 21.02 -1.27
CA TYR A 210 15.63 20.13 -2.25
C TYR A 210 16.50 19.05 -1.58
N ASN A 211 17.29 19.43 -0.58
CA ASN A 211 18.09 18.48 0.19
C ASN A 211 17.22 17.52 1.00
N ALA A 212 16.11 17.98 1.57
CA ALA A 212 15.12 17.13 2.22
C ALA A 212 14.50 16.13 1.22
N PHE A 213 14.19 16.60 0.01
CA PHE A 213 13.68 15.75 -1.05
C PHE A 213 14.68 14.66 -1.45
N ASN A 214 15.96 15.01 -1.64
CA ASN A 214 17.02 14.03 -1.93
C ASN A 214 17.19 13.01 -0.80
N ARG A 215 17.15 13.44 0.47
CA ARG A 215 17.18 12.51 1.62
C ARG A 215 16.01 11.52 1.57
N PHE A 216 14.82 11.98 1.24
CA PHE A 216 13.63 11.13 1.07
C PHE A 216 13.78 10.12 -0.08
N LEU A 217 14.42 10.50 -1.20
CA LEU A 217 14.66 9.57 -2.31
C LEU A 217 15.70 8.47 -1.98
N HIS A 218 16.54 8.71 -0.98
CA HIS A 218 17.61 7.79 -0.56
C HIS A 218 17.29 7.02 0.74
N SER A 219 16.12 7.26 1.35
CA SER A 219 15.63 6.53 2.53
C SER A 219 14.84 5.29 2.15
#